data_AF-A0A5Q2W4D2-F1
#
_entry.id   AF-A0A5Q2W4D2-F1
#
_cell.length_a   1.000
_cell.length_b   1.000
_cell.length_c   1.000
_cell.angle_alpha   90.00
_cell.angle_beta   90.00
_cell.angle_gamma   90.00
#
_symmetry.space_group_name_H-M   'P 1'
#
loop_
_entity.id
_entity.type
_entity.pdbx_description
1 polymer ?
#
loop_
_entity_poly.entity_id
_entity_poly.type
_entity_poly.pdbx_seq_one_letter_code
_entity_poly.pdbx_strand_id
1 'polypeptide(L)'
;MAPTAHHSEDWNARSFAHGMAQARTTVEDTAHFIVSAKKLPDWKSHRPGVELIFYFALIDYETKVLVHRLLESQDDRYVWEKYLALHLHEVLELAPKAISTAIREMTQPGSASKADPELYKLAARQFRDDLRPIRQDSDFMKGLGLIRNTVAAHHVDSRSASMEPSITWMLTATTQRNRGGTPMSSQILEYSVKAAIAVQIFAQSVISEK
;
A
#
# COMPACT_ATOMS: atom_id res chain seq x y z
N MET A 1 15.08 40.14 -18.88
CA MET A 1 14.21 38.95 -18.71
C MET A 1 14.07 38.72 -17.21
N ALA A 2 12.86 38.87 -16.67
CA ALA A 2 12.59 38.57 -15.27
C ALA A 2 12.62 37.04 -15.07
N PRO A 3 13.12 36.53 -13.94
CA PRO A 3 13.05 35.12 -13.65
C PRO A 3 11.58 34.76 -13.41
N THR A 4 11.06 33.85 -14.24
CA THR A 4 9.76 33.20 -14.02
C THR A 4 9.80 32.52 -12.67
N ALA A 5 8.93 32.95 -11.76
CA ALA A 5 8.72 32.30 -10.48
C ALA A 5 8.43 30.82 -10.72
N HIS A 6 9.32 29.94 -10.24
CA HIS A 6 8.96 28.56 -10.02
C HIS A 6 7.85 28.56 -8.98
N HIS A 7 6.61 28.38 -9.42
CA HIS A 7 5.56 27.90 -8.54
C HIS A 7 5.99 26.50 -8.10
N SER A 8 6.61 26.37 -6.92
CA SER A 8 6.53 25.10 -6.22
C SER A 8 5.04 24.88 -5.97
N GLU A 9 4.48 23.82 -6.55
CA GLU A 9 3.21 23.29 -6.05
C GLU A 9 3.48 22.86 -4.61
N ASP A 10 3.31 23.79 -3.68
CA ASP A 10 3.53 23.53 -2.27
C ASP A 10 2.57 22.42 -1.85
N TRP A 11 3.15 21.30 -1.44
CA TRP A 11 2.44 20.17 -0.85
C TRP A 11 1.43 20.66 0.19
N ASN A 12 0.15 20.37 -0.03
CA ASN A 12 -0.90 20.74 0.91
C ASN A 12 -1.02 19.70 2.04
N ALA A 13 -0.12 19.82 3.02
CA ALA A 13 -0.06 18.97 4.21
C ALA A 13 -1.41 18.85 4.92
N ARG A 14 -2.19 19.94 4.97
CA ARG A 14 -3.51 19.96 5.64
C ARG A 14 -4.53 19.09 4.90
N SER A 15 -4.64 19.24 3.59
CA SER A 15 -5.55 18.41 2.79
C SER A 15 -5.17 16.93 2.85
N PHE A 16 -3.87 16.63 2.84
CA PHE A 16 -3.43 15.24 2.96
C PHE A 16 -3.69 14.65 4.35
N ALA A 17 -3.44 15.40 5.42
CA ALA A 17 -3.76 15.00 6.78
C ALA A 17 -5.27 14.72 6.95
N HIS A 18 -6.12 15.51 6.28
CA HIS A 18 -7.56 15.25 6.24
C HIS A 18 -7.89 13.92 5.54
N GLY A 19 -7.33 13.67 4.35
CA GLY A 19 -7.52 12.41 3.64
C GLY A 19 -7.01 11.19 4.41
N MET A 20 -5.90 11.33 5.14
CA MET A 20 -5.38 10.30 6.06
C MET A 20 -6.36 10.02 7.20
N ALA A 21 -6.94 11.06 7.82
CA ALA A 21 -7.93 10.91 8.89
C ALA A 21 -9.23 10.25 8.40
N GLN A 22 -9.65 10.56 7.17
CA GLN A 22 -10.78 9.88 6.52
C GLN A 22 -10.48 8.39 6.31
N ALA A 23 -9.32 8.05 5.73
CA ALA A 23 -8.93 6.65 5.52
C ALA A 23 -8.87 5.86 6.84
N ARG A 24 -8.37 6.50 7.92
CA ARG A 24 -8.39 5.95 9.27
C ARG A 24 -9.81 5.60 9.73
N THR A 25 -10.72 6.56 9.60
CA THR A 25 -12.11 6.39 10.01
C THR A 25 -12.76 5.24 9.22
N THR A 26 -12.55 5.21 7.90
CA THR A 26 -13.07 4.13 7.03
C THR A 26 -12.59 2.74 7.47
N VAL A 27 -11.29 2.56 7.78
CA VAL A 27 -10.79 1.25 8.19
C VAL A 27 -11.28 0.86 9.59
N GLU A 28 -11.35 1.79 10.53
CA GLU A 28 -11.88 1.56 11.88
C GLU A 28 -13.38 1.19 11.82
N ASP A 29 -14.18 1.94 11.07
CA ASP A 29 -15.61 1.66 10.88
C ASP A 29 -15.85 0.31 10.20
N THR A 30 -15.05 -0.01 9.16
CA THR A 30 -15.15 -1.30 8.47
C THR A 30 -14.79 -2.46 9.40
N ALA A 31 -13.78 -2.30 10.26
CA ALA A 31 -13.42 -3.30 11.27
C ALA A 31 -14.57 -3.53 12.26
N HIS A 32 -15.17 -2.47 12.78
CA HIS A 32 -16.33 -2.54 13.68
C HIS A 32 -17.55 -3.18 13.01
N PHE A 33 -17.80 -2.86 11.74
CA PHE A 33 -18.82 -3.50 10.94
C PHE A 33 -18.59 -5.01 10.83
N ILE A 34 -17.38 -5.45 10.47
CA ILE A 34 -17.05 -6.88 10.34
C ILE A 34 -17.29 -7.64 11.65
N VAL A 35 -16.87 -7.09 12.79
CA VAL A 35 -17.08 -7.71 14.12
C VAL A 35 -18.58 -7.92 14.40
N SER A 36 -19.41 -6.97 14.01
CA SER A 36 -20.86 -7.04 14.19
C SER A 36 -21.52 -7.98 13.17
N ALA A 37 -21.14 -7.87 11.90
CA ALA A 37 -21.67 -8.64 10.78
C ALA A 37 -21.37 -10.14 10.90
N LYS A 38 -20.25 -10.53 11.53
CA LYS A 38 -19.91 -11.93 11.82
C LYS A 38 -20.97 -12.70 12.62
N LYS A 39 -21.85 -11.99 13.33
CA LYS A 39 -22.95 -12.58 14.11
C LYS A 39 -24.22 -12.80 13.29
N LEU A 40 -24.30 -12.28 12.06
CA LEU A 40 -25.47 -12.40 11.20
C LEU A 40 -25.52 -13.76 10.51
N PRO A 41 -26.71 -14.36 10.34
CA PRO A 41 -26.86 -15.68 9.72
C PRO A 41 -26.29 -15.77 8.30
N ASP A 42 -26.34 -14.68 7.53
CA ASP A 42 -25.87 -14.63 6.15
C ASP A 42 -24.44 -14.09 5.99
N TRP A 43 -23.68 -13.91 7.07
CA TRP A 43 -22.29 -13.42 7.02
C TRP A 43 -21.43 -14.17 5.99
N LYS A 44 -21.56 -15.50 5.93
CA LYS A 44 -20.80 -16.33 4.98
C LYS A 44 -20.99 -15.91 3.52
N SER A 45 -22.15 -15.34 3.18
CA SER A 45 -22.46 -14.86 1.84
C SER A 45 -21.79 -13.53 1.46
N HIS A 46 -21.37 -12.75 2.45
CA HIS A 46 -20.75 -11.43 2.25
C HIS A 46 -19.26 -11.40 2.59
N ARG A 47 -18.82 -12.32 3.46
CA ARG A 47 -17.46 -12.42 4.01
C ARG A 47 -16.34 -12.19 2.98
N PRO A 48 -16.24 -12.93 1.86
CA PRO A 48 -15.07 -12.81 0.99
C PRO A 48 -14.95 -11.42 0.33
N GLY A 49 -16.07 -10.76 0.06
CA GLY A 49 -16.06 -9.39 -0.47
C GLY A 49 -15.72 -8.36 0.61
N VAL A 50 -16.39 -8.45 1.77
CA VAL A 50 -16.21 -7.50 2.88
C VAL A 50 -14.79 -7.58 3.47
N GLU A 51 -14.24 -8.78 3.69
CA GLU A 51 -12.88 -8.95 4.22
C GLU A 51 -11.82 -8.43 3.23
N LEU A 52 -12.03 -8.58 1.93
CA LEU A 52 -11.14 -8.01 0.91
C LEU A 52 -11.18 -6.48 0.89
N ILE A 53 -12.37 -5.88 0.97
CA ILE A 53 -12.52 -4.42 1.03
C ILE A 53 -11.90 -3.84 2.30
N PHE A 54 -12.07 -4.50 3.45
CA PHE A 54 -11.38 -4.10 4.67
C PHE A 54 -9.86 -4.10 4.50
N TYR A 55 -9.31 -5.16 3.91
CA TYR A 55 -7.87 -5.24 3.67
C TYR A 55 -7.38 -4.09 2.76
N PHE A 56 -8.19 -3.67 1.79
CA PHE A 56 -7.86 -2.56 0.90
C PHE A 56 -7.99 -1.19 1.56
N ALA A 57 -8.98 -1.01 2.43
CA ALA A 57 -9.07 0.18 3.28
C ALA A 57 -7.84 0.29 4.22
N LEU A 58 -7.36 -0.85 4.75
CA LEU A 58 -6.17 -0.88 5.59
C LEU A 58 -4.91 -0.49 4.80
N ILE A 59 -4.68 -1.08 3.62
CA ILE A 59 -3.55 -0.71 2.75
C ILE A 59 -3.57 0.78 2.42
N ASP A 60 -4.74 1.32 2.10
CA ASP A 60 -4.91 2.73 1.77
C ASP A 60 -4.55 3.65 2.94
N TYR A 61 -5.08 3.34 4.13
CA TYR A 61 -4.77 4.08 5.35
C TYR A 61 -3.27 4.04 5.69
N GLU A 62 -2.67 2.85 5.72
CA GLU A 62 -1.25 2.66 6.06
C GLU A 62 -0.33 3.38 5.06
N THR A 63 -0.66 3.31 3.76
CA THR A 63 0.11 4.05 2.75
C THR A 63 0.03 5.55 3.00
N LYS A 64 -1.16 6.10 3.24
CA LYS A 64 -1.32 7.53 3.54
C LYS A 64 -0.55 7.94 4.80
N VAL A 65 -0.59 7.15 5.87
CA VAL A 65 0.16 7.44 7.09
C VAL A 65 1.66 7.50 6.82
N LEU A 66 2.19 6.49 6.13
CA LEU A 66 3.63 6.40 5.85
C LEU A 66 4.10 7.52 4.92
N VAL A 67 3.31 7.85 3.89
CA VAL A 67 3.60 8.99 3.01
C VAL A 67 3.54 10.31 3.77
N HIS A 68 2.52 10.54 4.60
CA HIS A 68 2.41 11.76 5.40
C HIS A 68 3.64 11.92 6.30
N ARG A 69 4.04 10.86 7.00
CA ARG A 69 5.22 10.88 7.88
C ARG A 69 6.52 11.10 7.13
N LEU A 70 6.69 10.48 5.96
CA LEU A 70 7.84 10.69 5.09
C LEU A 70 7.98 12.14 4.64
N LEU A 71 6.85 12.82 4.38
CA LEU A 71 6.85 14.21 3.92
C LEU A 71 7.07 15.21 5.06
N GLU A 72 6.46 14.98 6.23
CA GLU A 72 6.52 15.90 7.38
C GLU A 72 7.79 15.74 8.24
N SER A 73 8.31 14.52 8.42
CA SER A 73 9.44 14.25 9.32
C SER A 73 10.78 14.26 8.59
N GLN A 74 11.30 15.46 8.27
CA GLN A 74 12.51 15.62 7.45
C GLN A 74 13.74 14.88 7.99
N ASP A 75 13.91 14.86 9.31
CA ASP A 75 15.05 14.22 9.97
C ASP A 75 14.92 12.69 10.04
N ASP A 76 13.69 12.17 10.05
CA ASP A 76 13.38 10.75 10.21
C ASP A 76 12.95 10.07 8.89
N ARG A 77 13.10 10.75 7.75
CA ARG A 77 12.69 10.25 6.42
C ARG A 77 13.14 8.82 6.14
N TYR A 78 14.38 8.51 6.52
CA TYR A 78 14.98 7.18 6.43
C TYR A 78 14.07 6.09 7.02
N VAL A 79 13.51 6.33 8.21
CA VAL A 79 12.69 5.36 8.94
C VAL A 79 11.38 5.14 8.19
N TRP A 80 10.72 6.23 7.81
CA TRP A 80 9.41 6.17 7.16
C TRP A 80 9.48 5.59 5.74
N GLU A 81 10.52 5.93 4.98
CA GLU A 81 10.73 5.37 3.63
C GLU A 81 11.02 3.87 3.68
N LYS A 82 11.79 3.41 4.69
CA LYS A 82 12.02 1.99 4.93
C LYS A 82 10.70 1.25 5.22
N TYR A 83 9.84 1.78 6.08
CA TYR A 83 8.53 1.16 6.34
C TYR A 83 7.61 1.22 5.12
N LEU A 84 7.65 2.31 4.35
CA LEU A 84 6.91 2.44 3.10
C LEU A 84 7.35 1.40 2.06
N ALA A 85 8.65 1.11 1.96
CA ALA A 85 9.17 0.06 1.10
C ALA A 85 8.67 -1.33 1.51
N LEU A 86 8.64 -1.64 2.82
CA LEU A 86 8.11 -2.92 3.32
C LEU A 86 6.63 -3.05 3.02
N HIS A 87 5.87 -1.99 3.28
CA HIS A 87 4.44 -1.93 2.98
C HIS A 87 4.19 -2.15 1.50
N LEU A 88 4.91 -1.45 0.62
CA LEU A 88 4.81 -1.61 -0.83
C LEU A 88 5.13 -3.05 -1.26
N HIS A 89 6.18 -3.67 -0.70
CA HIS A 89 6.49 -5.07 -0.97
C HIS A 89 5.33 -5.99 -0.58
N GLU A 90 4.75 -5.80 0.61
CA GLU A 90 3.59 -6.58 1.06
C GLU A 90 2.37 -6.36 0.15
N VAL A 91 2.09 -5.13 -0.28
CA VAL A 91 1.01 -4.84 -1.22
C VAL A 91 1.21 -5.57 -2.55
N LEU A 92 2.41 -5.47 -3.15
CA LEU A 92 2.71 -6.09 -4.44
C LEU A 92 2.61 -7.63 -4.42
N GLU A 93 2.90 -8.24 -3.28
CA GLU A 93 2.89 -9.69 -3.08
C GLU A 93 1.57 -10.27 -2.57
N LEU A 94 0.95 -9.61 -1.58
CA LEU A 94 -0.17 -10.15 -0.82
C LEU A 94 -1.53 -9.69 -1.36
N ALA A 95 -1.67 -8.45 -1.83
CA ALA A 95 -2.94 -7.98 -2.40
C ALA A 95 -3.45 -8.84 -3.57
N PRO A 96 -2.62 -9.23 -4.57
CA PRO A 96 -3.07 -10.13 -5.63
C PRO A 96 -3.48 -11.51 -5.12
N LYS A 97 -2.83 -12.03 -4.08
CA LYS A 97 -3.15 -13.33 -3.47
C LYS A 97 -4.47 -13.25 -2.70
N ALA A 98 -4.71 -12.15 -1.98
CA ALA A 98 -5.97 -11.87 -1.30
C ALA A 98 -7.13 -11.77 -2.31
N ILE A 99 -6.96 -11.01 -3.39
CA ILE A 99 -7.95 -10.94 -4.49
C ILE A 99 -8.26 -12.33 -5.05
N SER A 100 -7.21 -13.09 -5.40
CA SER A 100 -7.38 -14.42 -5.99
C SER A 100 -8.09 -15.39 -5.04
N THR A 101 -7.81 -15.29 -3.74
CA THR A 101 -8.45 -16.09 -2.69
C THR A 101 -9.92 -15.73 -2.55
N ALA A 102 -10.26 -14.44 -2.48
CA ALA A 102 -11.63 -13.97 -2.42
C ALA A 102 -12.46 -14.41 -3.64
N ILE A 103 -11.94 -14.22 -4.86
CA ILE A 103 -12.60 -14.67 -6.09
C ILE A 103 -12.81 -16.19 -6.09
N ARG A 104 -11.81 -16.96 -5.65
CA ARG A 104 -11.95 -18.42 -5.54
C ARG A 104 -13.09 -18.79 -4.57
N GLU A 105 -13.16 -18.16 -3.41
CA GLU A 105 -14.23 -18.39 -2.44
C GLU A 105 -15.62 -17.99 -2.98
N MET A 106 -15.70 -16.92 -3.77
CA MET A 106 -16.94 -16.48 -4.43
C MET A 106 -17.40 -17.44 -5.53
N THR A 107 -16.48 -18.09 -6.23
CA THR A 107 -16.76 -18.92 -7.42
C THR A 107 -16.86 -20.42 -7.15
N GLN A 108 -16.54 -20.88 -5.93
CA GLN A 108 -16.59 -22.30 -5.60
C GLN A 108 -18.02 -22.88 -5.74
N PRO A 109 -18.18 -24.12 -6.24
CA PRO A 109 -19.47 -24.78 -6.29
C PRO A 109 -20.16 -24.81 -4.92
N GLY A 110 -21.41 -24.36 -4.85
CA GLY A 110 -22.15 -24.26 -3.58
C GLY A 110 -21.71 -23.09 -2.70
N SER A 111 -20.94 -22.13 -3.23
CA SER A 111 -20.61 -20.90 -2.51
C SER A 111 -21.90 -20.17 -2.09
N ALA A 112 -21.94 -19.75 -0.83
CA ALA A 112 -23.00 -18.90 -0.32
C ALA A 112 -22.86 -17.44 -0.81
N SER A 113 -21.77 -17.09 -1.50
CA SER A 113 -21.43 -15.72 -1.88
C SER A 113 -22.54 -15.05 -2.70
N LYS A 114 -22.93 -13.84 -2.29
CA LYS A 114 -23.84 -12.97 -3.06
C LYS A 114 -23.09 -11.93 -3.91
N ALA A 115 -21.78 -11.81 -3.75
CA ALA A 115 -20.97 -10.90 -4.56
C ALA A 115 -20.89 -11.35 -6.02
N ASP A 116 -20.88 -10.42 -6.97
CA ASP A 116 -20.71 -10.68 -8.40
C ASP A 116 -19.25 -11.04 -8.72
N PRO A 117 -18.92 -12.31 -8.99
CA PRO A 117 -17.54 -12.71 -9.19
C PRO A 117 -16.93 -12.15 -10.49
N GLU A 118 -17.73 -11.82 -11.50
CA GLU A 118 -17.23 -11.25 -12.76
C GLU A 118 -16.78 -9.81 -12.59
N LEU A 119 -17.50 -9.03 -11.76
CA LEU A 119 -17.08 -7.70 -11.35
C LEU A 119 -15.70 -7.71 -10.68
N TYR A 120 -15.49 -8.63 -9.73
CA TYR A 120 -14.21 -8.80 -9.04
C TYR A 120 -13.10 -9.30 -9.99
N LYS A 121 -13.41 -10.20 -10.93
CA LYS A 121 -12.43 -10.65 -11.94
C LYS A 121 -12.01 -9.51 -12.87
N LEU A 122 -12.93 -8.63 -13.26
CA LEU A 122 -12.61 -7.47 -14.09
C LEU A 122 -11.71 -6.49 -13.32
N ALA A 123 -12.09 -6.13 -12.09
CA ALA A 123 -11.29 -5.29 -11.22
C ALA A 123 -9.90 -5.89 -10.96
N ALA A 124 -9.80 -7.22 -10.80
CA ALA A 124 -8.54 -7.94 -10.61
C ALA A 124 -7.62 -7.92 -11.85
N ARG A 125 -8.19 -7.83 -13.06
CA ARG A 125 -7.39 -7.63 -14.28
C ARG A 125 -6.81 -6.23 -14.29
N GLN A 126 -7.65 -5.21 -14.10
CA GLN A 126 -7.22 -3.82 -14.06
C GLN A 126 -6.14 -3.60 -12.98
N PHE A 127 -6.36 -4.10 -11.76
CA PHE A 127 -5.38 -4.01 -10.67
C PHE A 127 -4.01 -4.60 -11.05
N ARG A 128 -3.99 -5.75 -11.76
CA ARG A 128 -2.73 -6.35 -12.22
C ARG A 128 -2.08 -5.54 -13.33
N ASP A 129 -2.86 -4.96 -14.23
CA ASP A 129 -2.37 -4.10 -15.29
C ASP A 129 -1.77 -2.79 -14.73
N ASP A 130 -2.41 -2.20 -13.72
CA ASP A 130 -1.93 -0.99 -13.04
C ASP A 130 -0.62 -1.22 -12.29
N LEU A 131 -0.44 -2.40 -11.70
CA LEU A 131 0.80 -2.79 -11.00
C LEU A 131 1.88 -3.34 -11.94
N ARG A 132 1.55 -3.63 -13.21
CA ARG A 132 2.49 -4.24 -14.16
C ARG A 132 3.78 -3.43 -14.37
N PRO A 133 3.75 -2.09 -14.52
CA PRO A 133 4.96 -1.30 -14.69
C PRO A 133 5.94 -1.44 -13.52
N ILE A 134 5.41 -1.48 -12.29
CA ILE A 134 6.22 -1.65 -11.07
C ILE A 134 6.89 -3.03 -11.07
N ARG A 135 6.13 -4.07 -11.40
CA ARG A 135 6.62 -5.47 -11.41
C ARG A 135 7.64 -5.75 -12.51
N GLN A 136 7.55 -5.02 -13.62
CA GLN A 136 8.47 -5.16 -14.75
C GLN A 136 9.77 -4.38 -14.54
N ASP A 137 9.80 -3.47 -13.57
CA ASP A 137 11.02 -2.80 -13.13
C ASP A 137 11.89 -3.76 -12.31
N SER A 138 12.73 -4.53 -13.01
CA SER A 138 13.48 -5.61 -12.39
C SER A 138 14.52 -5.12 -11.38
N ASP A 139 15.07 -3.93 -11.58
CA ASP A 139 16.08 -3.37 -10.68
C ASP A 139 15.42 -2.83 -9.41
N PHE A 140 14.29 -2.13 -9.55
CA PHE A 140 13.48 -1.75 -8.42
C PHE A 140 13.01 -2.96 -7.61
N MET A 141 12.46 -4.00 -8.26
CA MET A 141 11.94 -5.18 -7.56
C MET A 141 13.05 -5.97 -6.84
N LYS A 142 14.26 -6.06 -7.41
CA LYS A 142 15.43 -6.61 -6.71
C LYS A 142 15.79 -5.77 -5.50
N GLY A 143 15.86 -4.45 -5.65
CA GLY A 143 16.13 -3.51 -4.56
C GLY A 143 15.12 -3.63 -3.43
N LEU A 144 13.82 -3.69 -3.77
CA LEU A 144 12.72 -3.86 -2.83
C LEU A 144 12.83 -5.18 -2.05
N GLY A 145 13.17 -6.27 -2.73
CA GLY A 145 13.42 -7.57 -2.10
C GLY A 145 14.62 -7.55 -1.14
N LEU A 146 15.71 -6.85 -1.51
CA LEU A 146 16.88 -6.65 -0.64
C LEU A 146 16.52 -5.84 0.61
N ILE A 147 15.72 -4.78 0.47
CA ILE A 147 15.22 -3.99 1.62
C ILE A 147 14.42 -4.90 2.54
N ARG A 148 13.44 -5.64 2.02
CA ARG A 148 12.64 -6.59 2.81
C ARG A 148 13.51 -7.60 3.55
N ASN A 149 14.48 -8.21 2.87
CA ASN A 149 15.35 -9.22 3.46
C ASN A 149 16.29 -8.63 4.51
N THR A 150 16.79 -7.42 4.29
CA THR A 150 17.59 -6.67 5.26
C THR A 150 16.79 -6.39 6.51
N VAL A 151 15.56 -5.86 6.37
CA VAL A 151 14.71 -5.55 7.51
C VAL A 151 14.28 -6.81 8.27
N ALA A 152 13.91 -7.87 7.55
CA ALA A 152 13.58 -9.16 8.15
C ALA A 152 14.78 -9.79 8.88
N ALA A 153 16.00 -9.65 8.34
CA ALA A 153 17.23 -10.13 8.97
C ALA A 153 17.50 -9.45 10.33
N HIS A 154 17.06 -8.20 10.54
CA HIS A 154 17.15 -7.54 11.85
C HIS A 154 16.23 -8.14 12.92
N HIS A 155 15.22 -8.92 12.54
CA HIS A 155 14.20 -9.42 13.46
C HIS A 155 14.21 -10.94 13.67
N VAL A 156 14.79 -11.74 12.77
CA VAL A 156 14.47 -13.19 12.72
C VAL A 156 15.66 -14.14 12.88
N ASP A 157 16.92 -13.75 12.63
CA ASP A 157 18.01 -14.74 12.68
C ASP A 157 19.34 -14.25 13.28
N SER A 158 19.57 -14.61 14.55
CA SER A 158 20.81 -14.33 15.29
C SER A 158 22.07 -14.98 14.71
N ARG A 159 21.94 -15.93 13.77
CA ARG A 159 23.08 -16.69 13.22
C ARG A 159 23.59 -16.17 11.88
N SER A 160 22.86 -15.28 11.20
CA SER A 160 23.19 -14.81 9.85
C SER A 160 22.98 -13.30 9.64
N ALA A 161 22.45 -12.57 10.63
CA ALA A 161 22.16 -11.15 10.52
C ALA A 161 23.43 -10.26 10.56
N SER A 162 23.87 -9.80 9.38
CA SER A 162 24.83 -8.68 9.26
C SER A 162 24.08 -7.34 9.37
N MET A 163 24.67 -6.37 10.07
CA MET A 163 24.15 -4.99 10.15
C MET A 163 24.53 -4.15 8.93
N GLU A 164 25.41 -4.65 8.05
CA GLU A 164 25.92 -3.93 6.87
C GLU A 164 24.84 -3.32 5.97
N PRO A 165 23.72 -4.00 5.65
CA PRO A 165 22.75 -3.38 4.76
C PRO A 165 21.94 -2.27 5.45
N SER A 166 21.76 -2.30 6.78
CA SER A 166 21.23 -1.16 7.53
C SER A 166 22.19 0.03 7.56
N ILE A 167 23.48 -0.24 7.74
CA ILE A 167 24.54 0.79 7.69
C ILE A 167 24.55 1.43 6.31
N THR A 168 24.53 0.62 5.25
CA THR A 168 24.50 1.08 3.85
C THR A 168 23.27 1.94 3.58
N TRP A 169 22.09 1.48 3.99
CA TRP A 169 20.85 2.24 3.83
C TRP A 169 20.92 3.59 4.57
N MET A 170 21.44 3.62 5.80
CA MET A 170 21.55 4.84 6.61
C MET A 170 22.53 5.85 5.99
N LEU A 171 23.68 5.37 5.51
CA LEU A 171 24.68 6.20 4.84
C LEU A 171 24.16 6.77 3.52
N THR A 172 23.44 5.98 2.72
CA THR A 172 22.81 6.45 1.47
C THR A 172 21.75 7.51 1.76
N ALA A 173 20.85 7.27 2.72
CA ALA A 173 19.81 8.24 3.10
C ALA A 173 20.41 9.55 3.66
N THR A 174 21.43 9.43 4.51
CA THR A 174 22.16 10.60 5.06
C THR A 174 22.82 11.40 3.94
N THR A 175 23.44 10.72 2.96
CA THR A 175 24.07 11.37 1.81
C THR A 175 23.04 12.09 0.94
N GLN A 176 21.88 11.48 0.67
CA GLN A 176 20.79 12.11 -0.08
C GLN A 176 20.23 13.34 0.65
N ARG A 177 20.00 13.24 1.97
CA ARG A 177 19.57 14.37 2.80
C ARG A 177 20.57 15.53 2.73
N ASN A 178 21.86 15.24 2.91
CA ASN A 178 22.92 16.25 2.88
C ASN A 178 23.08 16.92 1.51
N ARG A 179 22.65 16.25 0.42
CA ARG A 179 22.61 16.80 -0.94
C ARG A 179 21.33 17.58 -1.26
N GLY A 180 20.44 17.78 -0.29
CA GLY A 180 19.16 18.47 -0.49
C GLY A 180 18.11 17.64 -1.23
N GLY A 181 18.25 16.31 -1.24
CA GLY A 181 17.27 15.40 -1.84
C GLY A 181 15.89 15.56 -1.22
N THR A 182 14.85 15.48 -2.05
CA THR A 182 13.45 15.53 -1.61
C THR A 182 12.85 14.12 -1.64
N PRO A 183 11.88 13.79 -0.76
CA PRO A 183 11.17 12.51 -0.86
C PRO A 183 10.46 12.33 -2.20
N MET A 184 10.13 13.43 -2.90
CA MET A 184 9.46 13.40 -4.20
C MET A 184 10.32 12.80 -5.31
N SER A 185 11.64 12.70 -5.14
CA SER A 185 12.50 11.94 -6.05
C SER A 185 12.58 10.44 -5.73
N SER A 186 11.88 9.97 -4.69
CA SER A 186 11.91 8.57 -4.29
C SER A 186 11.00 7.72 -5.17
N GLN A 187 11.60 6.71 -5.81
CA GLN A 187 10.85 5.70 -6.57
C GLN A 187 9.97 4.83 -5.65
N ILE A 188 10.35 4.65 -4.38
CA ILE A 188 9.51 3.98 -3.37
C ILE A 188 8.23 4.78 -3.14
N LEU A 189 8.34 6.10 -2.97
CA LEU A 189 7.18 6.97 -2.81
C LEU A 189 6.28 6.91 -4.06
N GLU A 190 6.85 7.08 -5.25
CA GLU A 190 6.11 7.05 -6.52
C GLU A 190 5.32 5.75 -6.68
N TYR A 191 5.98 4.60 -6.52
CA TYR A 191 5.35 3.30 -6.69
C TYR A 191 4.37 2.96 -5.57
N SER A 192 4.57 3.46 -4.35
CA SER A 192 3.60 3.33 -3.26
C SER A 192 2.31 4.10 -3.54
N VAL A 193 2.42 5.33 -4.07
CA VAL A 193 1.25 6.11 -4.49
C VAL A 193 0.51 5.41 -5.64
N LYS A 194 1.23 4.91 -6.65
CA LYS A 194 0.63 4.13 -7.75
C LYS A 194 -0.10 2.88 -7.23
N ALA A 195 0.51 2.14 -6.31
CA ALA A 195 -0.09 0.95 -5.72
C ALA A 195 -1.36 1.28 -4.91
N ALA A 196 -1.34 2.35 -4.11
CA ALA A 196 -2.52 2.81 -3.37
C ALA A 196 -3.66 3.26 -4.30
N ILE A 197 -3.35 3.93 -5.42
CA ILE A 197 -4.34 4.27 -6.45
C ILE A 197 -4.97 3.00 -7.03
N ALA A 198 -4.17 1.99 -7.38
CA ALA A 198 -4.69 0.72 -7.90
C ALA A 198 -5.64 0.02 -6.89
N VAL A 199 -5.30 0.07 -5.59
CA VAL A 199 -6.15 -0.45 -4.51
C VAL A 199 -7.48 0.30 -4.44
N GLN A 200 -7.47 1.64 -4.50
CA GLN A 200 -8.68 2.45 -4.49
C GLN A 200 -9.55 2.19 -5.72
N ILE A 201 -8.96 2.12 -6.92
CA ILE A 201 -9.68 1.82 -8.17
C ILE A 201 -10.36 0.46 -8.08
N PHE A 202 -9.66 -0.57 -7.57
CA PHE A 202 -10.28 -1.87 -7.37
C PHE A 202 -11.48 -1.77 -6.44
N ALA A 203 -11.31 -1.16 -5.24
CA ALA A 203 -12.37 -1.07 -4.25
C ALA A 203 -13.60 -0.33 -4.81
N GLN A 204 -13.40 0.79 -5.50
CA GLN A 204 -14.48 1.55 -6.15
C GLN A 204 -15.18 0.73 -7.23
N SER A 205 -14.44 -0.05 -8.03
CA SER A 205 -14.98 -0.86 -9.12
C SER A 205 -15.90 -1.98 -8.63
N VAL A 206 -15.71 -2.47 -7.40
CA VAL A 206 -16.52 -3.56 -6.84
C VAL A 206 -17.60 -3.11 -5.87
N ILE A 207 -17.56 -1.85 -5.42
CA ILE A 207 -18.55 -1.24 -4.51
C ILE A 207 -19.57 -0.39 -5.27
N SER A 208 -19.19 0.26 -6.37
CA SER A 208 -20.09 1.13 -7.11
C SER A 208 -21.07 0.29 -7.93
N GLU A 209 -22.33 0.27 -7.52
CA GLU A 209 -23.44 -0.18 -8.38
C GLU A 209 -23.44 0.67 -9.67
N LYS A 210 -23.58 0.01 -10.83
CA LYS A 210 -23.98 0.68 -12.06
C LYS A 210 -25.50 0.78 -12.13
#